data_AF-A0A9W8NA74-F1
#
_entry.id   AF-A0A9W8NA74-F1
#
_cell.length_a   1.000
_cell.length_b   1.000
_cell.length_c   1.000
_cell.angle_alpha   90.00
_cell.angle_beta   90.00
_cell.angle_gamma   90.00
#
_symmetry.space_group_name_H-M   'P 1'
#
loop_
_entity.id
_entity.type
_entity.pdbx_description
1 polymer ?
#
loop_
_entity_poly.entity_id
_entity_poly.type
_entity_poly.pdbx_seq_one_letter_code
_entity_poly.pdbx_strand_id
1 'polypeptide(L)'
;MPLGSVSNPSALAPTAYNFLGHTNRAYGPQAGGDAPMAQLWMIYAKADRRWGGADLAVISLELLTVFIAGPLAAYVSYGIAKKKESVNVLMVVIATMEMYGGWITFCPEWLVMNYNLDLSTFMYKWVYLVFFNVLWVFIPLYACYVAVSDMNDAYAVRAKVNAAKKLK
;
A
#
# COMPACT_ATOMS: atom_id res chain seq x y z
N MET A 1 -16.38 -14.29 -11.01
CA MET A 1 -17.02 -15.05 -12.11
C MET A 1 -16.94 -16.55 -11.83
N PRO A 2 -17.96 -17.36 -12.16
CA PRO A 2 -17.89 -18.83 -12.03
C PRO A 2 -16.74 -19.42 -12.85
N LEU A 3 -16.03 -20.42 -12.33
CA LEU A 3 -14.93 -21.06 -13.10
C LEU A 3 -15.46 -21.85 -14.30
N GLY A 4 -16.66 -22.42 -14.19
CA GLY A 4 -17.30 -23.16 -15.29
C GLY A 4 -17.69 -22.31 -16.50
N SER A 5 -17.69 -20.97 -16.37
CA SER A 5 -17.92 -20.06 -17.50
C SER A 5 -16.62 -19.62 -18.21
N VAL A 6 -15.46 -20.11 -17.77
CA VAL A 6 -14.16 -19.74 -18.32
C VAL A 6 -13.57 -20.93 -19.06
N SER A 7 -13.21 -20.75 -20.33
CA SER A 7 -12.68 -21.82 -21.20
C SER A 7 -11.34 -22.37 -20.71
N ASN A 8 -10.48 -21.51 -20.15
CA ASN A 8 -9.19 -21.89 -19.58
C ASN A 8 -8.99 -21.27 -18.17
N PRO A 9 -9.45 -21.92 -17.09
CA PRO A 9 -9.28 -21.43 -15.74
C PRO A 9 -7.81 -21.28 -15.29
N SER A 10 -6.87 -22.02 -15.89
CA SER A 10 -5.45 -21.94 -15.52
C SER A 10 -4.79 -20.62 -15.94
N ALA A 11 -5.36 -19.94 -16.94
CA ALA A 11 -4.88 -18.64 -17.39
C ALA A 11 -5.26 -17.49 -16.44
N LEU A 12 -6.23 -17.71 -15.55
CA LEU A 12 -6.68 -16.69 -14.60
C LEU A 12 -5.61 -16.39 -13.55
N ALA A 13 -5.56 -15.13 -13.12
CA ALA A 13 -4.75 -14.67 -12.00
C ALA A 13 -5.02 -15.47 -10.72
N PRO A 14 -4.01 -15.61 -9.84
CA PRO A 14 -4.10 -16.47 -8.66
C PRO A 14 -5.28 -16.06 -7.78
N THR A 15 -6.06 -17.06 -7.39
CA THR A 15 -7.15 -16.92 -6.42
C THR A 15 -6.91 -17.97 -5.36
N ALA A 16 -6.86 -17.55 -4.10
CA ALA A 16 -6.64 -18.49 -3.01
C ALA A 16 -7.72 -19.57 -2.95
N TYR A 17 -7.31 -20.81 -2.68
CA TYR A 17 -8.25 -21.91 -2.48
C TYR A 17 -9.19 -21.58 -1.31
N ASN A 18 -10.48 -21.83 -1.50
CA ASN A 18 -11.53 -21.57 -0.51
C ASN A 18 -11.65 -20.10 -0.08
N PHE A 19 -11.27 -19.15 -0.95
CA PHE A 19 -11.45 -17.73 -0.68
C PHE A 19 -12.94 -17.42 -0.40
N LEU A 20 -13.22 -16.85 0.78
CA LEU A 20 -14.57 -16.59 1.29
C LEU A 20 -15.50 -17.82 1.30
N GLY A 21 -14.96 -19.03 1.45
CA GLY A 21 -15.77 -20.25 1.49
C GLY A 21 -16.17 -20.80 0.11
N HIS A 22 -15.60 -20.28 -0.97
CA HIS A 22 -15.91 -20.71 -2.33
C HIS A 22 -14.69 -21.27 -3.06
N THR A 23 -14.89 -22.36 -3.80
CA THR A 23 -13.84 -23.04 -4.58
C THR A 23 -14.10 -23.03 -6.09
N ASN A 24 -15.29 -22.63 -6.53
CA ASN A 24 -15.75 -22.74 -7.91
C ASN A 24 -15.86 -21.38 -8.63
N ARG A 25 -15.18 -20.35 -8.15
CA ARG A 25 -15.25 -19.00 -8.72
C ARG A 25 -13.94 -18.23 -8.61
N ALA A 26 -13.70 -17.38 -9.60
CA ALA A 26 -12.62 -16.41 -9.62
C ALA A 26 -13.09 -15.05 -9.10
N TYR A 27 -12.17 -14.34 -8.46
CA TYR A 27 -12.35 -13.03 -7.83
C TYR A 27 -11.35 -12.02 -8.39
N GLY A 28 -11.44 -10.79 -7.91
CA GLY A 28 -10.55 -9.70 -8.29
C GLY A 28 -10.96 -9.01 -9.60
N PRO A 29 -10.12 -8.12 -10.10
CA PRO A 29 -10.34 -7.36 -11.34
C PRO A 29 -10.65 -8.23 -12.56
N GLN A 30 -10.08 -9.43 -12.66
CA GLN A 30 -10.39 -10.36 -13.76
C GLN A 30 -11.86 -10.80 -13.78
N ALA A 31 -12.55 -10.70 -12.64
CA ALA A 31 -13.97 -10.99 -12.52
C ALA A 31 -14.88 -9.80 -12.83
N GLY A 32 -14.31 -8.61 -13.07
CA GLY A 32 -15.04 -7.33 -13.18
C GLY A 32 -15.48 -6.95 -14.60
N GLY A 33 -15.12 -7.72 -15.63
CA GLY A 33 -15.53 -7.46 -17.02
C GLY A 33 -15.09 -6.08 -17.51
N ASP A 34 -16.03 -5.33 -18.09
CA ASP A 34 -15.78 -4.00 -18.68
C ASP A 34 -15.83 -2.84 -17.66
N ALA A 35 -15.90 -3.13 -16.36
CA ALA A 35 -15.86 -2.08 -15.36
C ALA A 35 -14.52 -1.32 -15.43
N PRO A 36 -14.51 0.03 -15.54
CA PRO A 36 -13.28 0.80 -15.75
C PRO A 36 -12.19 0.54 -14.70
N MET A 37 -12.59 0.40 -13.43
CA MET A 37 -11.66 0.15 -12.33
C MET A 37 -11.09 -1.27 -12.37
N ALA A 38 -11.88 -2.24 -12.85
CA ALA A 38 -11.40 -3.59 -13.08
C ALA A 38 -10.39 -3.61 -14.24
N GLN A 39 -10.68 -2.90 -15.34
CA GLN A 39 -9.75 -2.78 -16.46
C GLN A 39 -8.44 -2.10 -16.05
N LEU A 40 -8.50 -1.05 -15.23
CA LEU A 40 -7.31 -0.38 -14.71
C LEU A 40 -6.40 -1.34 -13.95
N TRP A 41 -6.96 -2.11 -13.02
CA TRP A 41 -6.18 -3.09 -12.27
C TRP A 41 -5.73 -4.26 -13.14
N MET A 42 -6.50 -4.65 -14.15
CA MET A 42 -6.06 -5.66 -15.13
C MET A 42 -4.87 -5.20 -15.97
N ILE A 43 -4.69 -3.89 -16.17
CA ILE A 43 -3.48 -3.34 -16.80
C ILE A 43 -2.27 -3.53 -15.88
N TYR A 44 -2.40 -3.20 -14.59
CA TYR A 44 -1.34 -3.42 -13.62
C TYR A 44 -1.05 -4.92 -13.40
N ALA A 45 -2.08 -5.76 -13.48
CA ALA A 45 -1.99 -7.22 -13.35
C ALA A 45 -1.13 -7.88 -14.44
N LYS A 46 -0.82 -7.16 -15.54
CA LYS A 46 0.16 -7.61 -16.53
C LYS A 46 1.58 -7.60 -15.98
N ALA A 47 1.90 -6.67 -15.08
CA ALA A 47 3.21 -6.58 -14.42
C ALA A 47 3.27 -7.42 -13.13
N ASP A 48 2.17 -7.50 -12.37
CA ASP A 48 2.07 -8.34 -11.18
C ASP A 48 0.73 -9.09 -11.17
N ARG A 49 0.79 -10.39 -11.50
CA ARG A 49 -0.40 -11.21 -11.74
C ARG A 49 -1.34 -11.27 -10.54
N ARG A 50 -0.84 -11.11 -9.31
CA ARG A 50 -1.63 -11.20 -8.08
C ARG A 50 -2.74 -10.16 -8.01
N TRP A 51 -2.52 -8.99 -8.60
CA TRP A 51 -3.49 -7.89 -8.64
C TRP A 51 -4.69 -8.17 -9.53
N GLY A 52 -4.61 -9.16 -10.43
CA GLY A 52 -5.75 -9.57 -11.25
C GLY A 52 -6.74 -10.47 -10.49
N GLY A 53 -6.28 -11.12 -9.41
CA GLY A 53 -7.01 -12.18 -8.71
C GLY A 53 -7.30 -11.85 -7.24
N ALA A 54 -7.41 -12.89 -6.42
CA ALA A 54 -7.59 -12.76 -4.97
C ALA A 54 -6.43 -13.43 -4.23
N ASP A 55 -5.28 -12.75 -4.28
CA ASP A 55 -4.12 -13.09 -3.47
C ASP A 55 -4.35 -12.66 -2.00
N LEU A 56 -4.10 -13.56 -1.06
CA LEU A 56 -4.38 -13.30 0.36
C LEU A 56 -3.46 -12.23 0.94
N ALA A 57 -2.18 -12.22 0.58
CA ALA A 57 -1.23 -11.26 1.12
C ALA A 57 -1.58 -9.84 0.64
N VAL A 58 -1.84 -9.69 -0.66
CA VAL A 58 -2.27 -8.42 -1.25
C VAL A 58 -3.60 -7.97 -0.65
N ILE A 59 -4.63 -8.82 -0.62
CA ILE A 59 -5.94 -8.44 -0.08
C ILE A 59 -5.85 -8.08 1.41
N SER A 60 -5.16 -8.88 2.23
CA SER A 60 -5.02 -8.59 3.66
C SER A 60 -4.33 -7.25 3.91
N LEU A 61 -3.32 -6.92 3.10
CA LEU A 61 -2.67 -5.61 3.15
C LEU A 61 -3.63 -4.50 2.74
N GLU A 62 -4.32 -4.64 1.60
CA GLU A 62 -5.19 -3.60 1.04
C GLU A 62 -6.41 -3.31 1.93
N LEU A 63 -6.89 -4.29 2.70
CA LEU A 63 -7.92 -4.02 3.70
C LEU A 63 -7.42 -3.03 4.76
N LEU A 64 -6.16 -3.14 5.19
CA LEU A 64 -5.57 -2.19 6.15
C LEU A 64 -5.33 -0.82 5.51
N THR A 65 -4.85 -0.77 4.26
CA THR A 65 -4.63 0.51 3.56
C THR A 65 -5.95 1.25 3.37
N VAL A 66 -7.02 0.56 2.94
CA VAL A 66 -8.32 1.16 2.66
C VAL A 66 -9.06 1.56 3.93
N PHE A 67 -9.13 0.68 4.93
CA PHE A 67 -9.98 0.92 6.11
C PHE A 67 -9.26 1.64 7.25
N ILE A 68 -7.92 1.67 7.26
CA ILE A 68 -7.14 2.32 8.32
C ILE A 68 -6.31 3.47 7.75
N ALA A 69 -5.39 3.17 6.82
CA ALA A 69 -4.46 4.19 6.33
C ALA A 69 -5.18 5.33 5.59
N GLY A 70 -6.15 5.02 4.74
CA GLY A 70 -6.95 6.00 3.98
C GLY A 70 -7.68 7.01 4.87
N PRO A 71 -8.53 6.57 5.82
CA PRO A 71 -9.19 7.48 6.77
C PRO A 71 -8.21 8.28 7.61
N LEU A 72 -7.11 7.67 8.06
CA LEU A 72 -6.06 8.38 8.80
C LEU A 72 -5.36 9.43 7.93
N ALA A 73 -5.09 9.15 6.66
CA ALA A 73 -4.50 10.09 5.72
C ALA A 73 -5.43 11.28 5.45
N ALA A 74 -6.74 11.04 5.34
CA ALA A 74 -7.74 12.11 5.25
C ALA A 74 -7.76 12.97 6.52
N TYR A 75 -7.71 12.34 7.70
CA TYR A 75 -7.63 13.06 8.98
C TYR A 75 -6.34 13.87 9.13
N VAL A 76 -5.20 13.31 8.74
CA VAL A 76 -3.91 14.01 8.72
C VAL A 76 -3.96 15.21 7.79
N SER A 77 -4.50 15.06 6.58
CA SER A 77 -4.68 16.15 5.62
C SER A 77 -5.54 17.28 6.20
N TYR A 78 -6.66 16.93 6.85
CA TYR A 78 -7.50 17.89 7.57
C TYR A 78 -6.74 18.57 8.71
N GLY A 79 -5.98 17.81 9.50
CA GLY A 79 -5.23 18.34 10.64
C GLY A 79 -4.08 19.26 10.21
N ILE A 80 -3.39 18.97 9.11
CA ILE A 80 -2.41 19.86 8.48
C ILE A 80 -3.09 21.16 8.08
N ALA A 81 -4.25 21.11 7.40
CA ALA A 81 -5.01 22.30 7.02
C ALA A 81 -5.46 23.14 8.23
N LYS A 82 -5.69 22.48 9.39
CA LYS A 82 -6.04 23.14 10.66
C LYS A 82 -4.83 23.44 11.56
N LYS A 83 -3.59 23.24 11.08
CA LYS A 83 -2.35 23.45 11.84
C LYS A 83 -2.33 22.70 13.19
N LYS A 84 -2.86 21.48 13.22
CA LYS A 84 -2.82 20.62 14.41
C LYS A 84 -1.45 19.95 14.54
N GLU A 85 -0.71 20.27 15.58
CA GLU A 85 0.63 19.70 15.83
C GLU A 85 0.61 18.18 16.09
N SER A 86 -0.53 17.64 16.56
CA SER A 86 -0.68 16.22 16.88
C SER A 86 -0.70 15.29 15.66
N VAL A 87 -0.75 15.82 14.43
CA VAL A 87 -0.77 15.01 13.21
C VAL A 87 0.57 14.38 12.88
N ASN A 88 1.68 14.94 13.38
CA ASN A 88 3.03 14.46 13.07
C ASN A 88 3.24 13.01 13.51
N VAL A 89 2.65 12.62 14.65
CA VAL A 89 2.68 11.22 15.11
C VAL A 89 1.92 10.31 14.13
N LEU A 90 0.75 10.75 13.67
CA LEU A 90 -0.05 9.97 12.71
C LEU A 90 0.62 9.89 11.33
N MET A 91 1.33 10.93 10.91
CA MET A 91 2.15 10.90 9.69
C MET A 91 3.21 9.80 9.76
N VAL A 92 3.93 9.69 10.89
CA VAL A 92 4.94 8.63 11.10
C VAL A 92 4.29 7.23 11.12
N VAL A 93 3.12 7.09 11.75
CA VAL A 93 2.38 5.82 11.78
C VAL A 93 1.99 5.39 10.36
N ILE A 94 1.34 6.26 9.58
CA ILE A 94 0.93 5.95 8.20
C ILE A 94 2.16 5.66 7.35
N ALA A 95 3.20 6.48 7.43
CA ALA A 95 4.43 6.27 6.66
C ALA A 95 5.07 4.91 6.95
N THR A 96 5.08 4.48 8.21
CA THR A 96 5.58 3.15 8.60
C THR A 96 4.70 2.04 8.03
N MET A 97 3.37 2.20 8.05
CA MET A 97 2.45 1.24 7.45
C MET A 97 2.67 1.09 5.94
N GLU A 98 2.84 2.20 5.21
CA GLU A 98 3.09 2.18 3.75
C GLU A 98 4.40 1.46 3.41
N MET A 99 5.49 1.77 4.12
CA MET A 99 6.79 1.11 3.89
C MET A 99 6.74 -0.39 4.23
N TYR A 100 6.07 -0.76 5.32
CA TYR A 100 5.89 -2.15 5.69
C TYR A 100 5.00 -2.89 4.67
N GLY A 101 3.94 -2.23 4.18
CA GLY A 101 3.08 -2.75 3.12
C GLY A 101 3.84 -3.01 1.82
N GLY A 102 4.69 -2.07 1.40
CA GLY A 102 5.59 -2.26 0.27
C GLY A 102 6.50 -3.47 0.46
N TRP A 103 7.07 -3.65 1.65
CA TRP A 103 7.88 -4.83 1.97
C TRP A 103 7.10 -6.14 1.84
N ILE A 104 5.89 -6.21 2.42
CA ILE A 104 5.02 -7.41 2.34
C ILE A 104 4.52 -7.66 0.91
N THR A 105 4.45 -6.65 0.06
CA THR A 105 4.07 -6.82 -1.35
C THR A 105 5.16 -7.52 -2.14
N PHE A 106 6.43 -7.15 -1.94
CA PHE A 106 7.55 -7.64 -2.77
C PHE A 106 8.36 -8.78 -2.15
N CYS A 107 8.55 -8.79 -0.83
CA CYS A 107 9.36 -9.83 -0.18
C CYS A 107 8.86 -11.24 -0.47
N PRO A 108 7.55 -11.55 -0.43
CA PRO A 108 7.05 -12.88 -0.80
C PRO A 108 7.40 -13.27 -2.24
N GLU A 109 7.35 -12.33 -3.19
CA GLU A 109 7.73 -12.59 -4.59
C GLU A 109 9.21 -12.91 -4.73
N TRP A 110 10.08 -12.19 -4.02
CA TRP A 110 11.51 -12.47 -4.02
C TRP A 110 11.82 -13.89 -3.51
N LEU A 111 11.05 -14.38 -2.53
CA LEU A 111 11.19 -15.73 -1.98
C LEU A 111 10.73 -16.82 -2.95
N VAL A 112 9.83 -16.50 -3.89
CA VAL A 112 9.36 -17.43 -4.95
C VAL A 112 9.96 -17.11 -6.32
N MET A 113 11.10 -16.42 -6.35
CA MET A 113 11.83 -16.06 -7.58
C MET A 113 10.98 -15.24 -8.57
N ASN A 114 10.18 -14.30 -8.06
CA ASN A 114 9.35 -13.37 -8.82
C ASN A 114 8.33 -14.07 -9.73
N TYR A 115 7.79 -15.21 -9.30
CA TYR A 115 6.89 -16.04 -10.10
C TYR A 115 5.69 -15.28 -10.70
N ASN A 116 5.12 -14.31 -9.97
CA ASN A 116 3.98 -13.53 -10.45
C ASN A 116 4.38 -12.21 -11.12
N LEU A 117 5.65 -11.79 -11.06
CA LEU A 117 6.10 -10.51 -11.59
C LEU A 117 6.67 -10.67 -13.00
N ASP A 118 6.15 -9.88 -13.94
CA ASP A 118 6.70 -9.81 -15.30
C ASP A 118 7.79 -8.72 -15.37
N LEU A 119 9.04 -9.16 -15.47
CA LEU A 119 10.22 -8.29 -15.58
C LEU A 119 10.76 -8.18 -17.01
N SER A 120 10.06 -8.76 -18.01
CA SER A 120 10.54 -8.87 -19.39
C SER A 120 10.52 -7.55 -20.15
N THR A 121 9.53 -6.69 -19.87
CA THR A 121 9.27 -5.46 -20.61
C THR A 121 9.69 -4.24 -19.79
N PHE A 122 10.31 -3.25 -20.45
CA PHE A 122 10.71 -1.99 -19.80
C PHE A 122 9.56 -1.32 -19.04
N MET A 123 8.38 -1.26 -19.65
CA MET A 123 7.18 -0.67 -19.04
C MET A 123 6.82 -1.36 -17.72
N TYR A 124 6.76 -2.69 -17.71
CA TYR A 124 6.36 -3.45 -16.52
C TYR A 124 7.42 -3.35 -15.42
N LYS A 125 8.69 -3.57 -15.77
CA LYS A 125 9.78 -3.54 -14.80
C LYS A 125 10.03 -2.14 -14.24
N TRP A 126 10.30 -1.16 -15.10
CA TRP A 126 10.82 0.13 -14.66
C TRP A 126 9.73 1.13 -14.28
N VAL A 127 8.61 1.14 -15.02
CA VAL A 127 7.54 2.09 -14.74
C VAL A 127 6.57 1.52 -13.71
N TYR A 128 6.04 0.32 -13.96
CA TYR A 128 4.98 -0.23 -13.10
C TYR A 128 5.55 -0.71 -11.77
N LEU A 129 6.59 -1.55 -11.80
CA LEU A 129 7.12 -2.15 -10.58
C LEU A 129 8.11 -1.23 -9.87
N VAL A 130 9.10 -0.65 -10.56
CA VAL A 130 10.11 0.19 -9.87
C VAL A 130 9.58 1.60 -9.59
N PHE A 131 9.24 2.39 -10.61
CA PHE A 131 8.95 3.82 -10.43
C PHE A 131 7.79 4.05 -9.48
N PHE A 132 6.62 3.42 -9.72
CA PHE A 132 5.49 3.61 -8.81
C PHE A 132 5.87 3.16 -7.41
N ASN A 133 6.30 1.93 -7.16
CA ASN A 133 6.55 1.46 -5.79
C ASN A 133 7.67 2.20 -5.05
N VAL A 134 8.66 2.78 -5.74
CA VAL A 134 9.66 3.65 -5.10
C VAL A 134 9.02 4.92 -4.51
N LEU A 135 7.92 5.43 -5.09
CA LEU A 135 7.17 6.55 -4.51
C LEU A 135 6.60 6.19 -3.12
N TRP A 136 6.13 4.94 -2.94
CA TRP A 136 5.63 4.41 -1.67
C TRP A 136 6.75 4.15 -0.65
N VAL A 137 8.01 4.34 -1.01
CA VAL A 137 9.13 4.34 -0.07
C VAL A 137 9.59 5.78 0.19
N PHE A 138 9.81 6.55 -0.87
CA PHE A 138 10.38 7.89 -0.77
C PHE A 138 9.44 8.88 -0.09
N ILE A 139 8.14 8.89 -0.46
CA ILE A 139 7.17 9.83 0.11
C ILE A 139 6.96 9.56 1.61
N PRO A 140 6.78 8.30 2.07
CA PRO A 140 6.75 7.99 3.50
C PRO A 140 8.01 8.39 4.26
N LEU A 141 9.20 8.12 3.72
CA LEU A 141 10.46 8.53 4.35
C LEU A 141 10.54 10.05 4.52
N TYR A 142 10.13 10.80 3.48
CA TYR A 142 10.06 12.24 3.56
C TYR A 142 9.04 12.72 4.61
N ALA A 143 7.85 12.11 4.67
CA ALA A 143 6.85 12.43 5.68
C ALA A 143 7.37 12.16 7.11
N CYS A 144 8.09 11.06 7.32
CA CYS A 144 8.78 10.78 8.58
C CYS A 144 9.82 11.85 8.91
N TYR A 145 10.66 12.23 7.96
CA TYR A 145 11.67 13.28 8.15
C TYR A 145 11.04 14.59 8.61
N VAL A 146 9.99 15.06 7.91
CA VAL A 146 9.27 16.29 8.27
C VAL A 146 8.66 16.19 9.66
N ALA A 147 7.91 15.12 9.94
CA ALA A 147 7.24 14.95 11.22
C ALA A 147 8.23 14.87 12.39
N VAL A 148 9.35 14.16 12.23
CA VAL A 148 10.38 14.03 13.26
C VAL A 148 11.13 15.33 13.48
N SER A 149 11.43 16.08 12.42
CA SER A 149 12.07 17.40 12.53
C SER A 149 11.22 18.35 13.39
N ASP A 150 9.93 18.46 13.07
CA ASP A 150 9.00 19.32 13.81
C ASP A 150 8.86 18.91 15.28
N MET A 151 8.80 17.59 15.55
CA MET A 151 8.74 17.08 16.92
C MET A 151 10.01 17.42 17.70
N ASN A 152 11.19 17.29 17.09
CA ASN A 152 12.46 17.64 17.72
C ASN A 152 12.53 19.14 18.08
N ASP A 153 12.07 20.01 17.19
CA ASP A 153 12.00 21.45 17.45
C ASP A 153 11.08 21.77 18.63
N ALA A 154 9.91 21.14 18.69
CA ALA A 154 8.97 21.29 19.80
C ALA A 154 9.58 20.83 21.14
N TYR A 155 10.32 19.72 21.15
CA TYR A 155 11.02 19.25 22.35
C TYR A 155 12.15 20.19 22.77
N ALA A 156 12.90 20.76 21.83
CA ALA A 156 13.96 21.73 22.12
C ALA A 156 13.40 23.01 22.78
N VAL A 157 12.27 23.52 22.29
CA VAL A 157 11.57 24.67 22.90
C VAL A 157 11.10 24.33 24.32
N ARG A 158 10.47 23.16 24.51
CA ARG A 158 10.03 22.70 25.84
C ARG A 158 11.18 22.59 26.83
N ALA A 159 12.34 22.09 26.40
CA ALA A 159 13.53 21.99 27.24
C ALA A 159 14.01 23.37 27.72
N LYS A 160 14.07 24.36 26.83
CA LYS A 160 14.43 25.76 27.17
C LYS A 160 13.45 26.38 28.17
N VAL A 161 12.15 26.20 27.96
CA VAL A 161 11.10 26.70 28.87
C VAL A 161 11.23 26.08 30.26
N ASN A 162 11.49 24.78 30.34
CA ASN A 162 11.67 24.08 31.61
C ASN A 162 12.94 24.53 32.35
N ALA A 163 14.04 24.78 31.63
CA ALA A 163 15.26 25.31 32.22
C ALA A 163 15.05 26.71 32.81
N ALA A 164 14.36 27.59 32.08
CA ALA A 164 14.04 28.94 32.56
C ALA A 164 13.14 28.94 33.82
N LYS A 165 12.21 27.97 33.93
CA LYS A 165 11.38 27.80 35.14
C LYS A 165 12.17 27.37 36.36
N LYS A 166 13.25 26.60 36.20
CA LYS A 166 14.11 26.14 37.32
C LYS A 166 15.04 27.24 37.85
N LEU A 167 15.25 28.29 37.06
CA LEU A 167 16.10 29.44 37.41
C LEU A 167 15.32 30.55 38.15
N LYS A 168 13.98 30.46 38.19
CA LYS A 168 13.09 31.31 38.98
C LYS A 168 12.75 30.62 40.29
#